data_AF-A9EZY5-F1
#
_entry.id   AF-A9EZY5-F1
#
_cell.length_a   1.000
_cell.length_b   1.000
_cell.length_c   1.000
_cell.angle_alpha   90.00
_cell.angle_beta   90.00
_cell.angle_gamma   90.00
#
_symmetry.space_group_name_H-M   'P 1'
#
loop_
_entity.id
_entity.type
_entity.pdbx_description
1 polymer ?
#
loop_
_entity_poly.entity_id
_entity_poly.type
_entity_poly.pdbx_seq_one_letter_code
_entity_poly.pdbx_strand_id
1 'polypeptide(L)'
;MRRLPSIALAALVALAVPVASGLGERHASASVAYESPYTFEQTFGTALRLVRVDLGFKLVEKDVSNGYLLFEYRSPESGGRVTQGAIEVVDGRAGVHVAVQLPAMPQYHEQVLLDGLVKKLADEHGDPPKKAPAGGGAPPPDAGAPSPDAGAP
;
A
#
# COMPACT_ATOMS: atom_id res chain seq x y z
N MET A 1 32.37 -14.80 -74.20
CA MET A 1 33.11 -14.00 -73.20
C MET A 1 33.26 -14.82 -71.92
N ARG A 2 34.52 -15.04 -71.51
CA ARG A 2 35.06 -15.32 -70.14
C ARG A 2 34.28 -16.17 -69.11
N ARG A 3 34.81 -17.39 -68.90
CA ARG A 3 35.24 -18.09 -67.64
C ARG A 3 34.30 -18.18 -66.41
N LEU A 4 33.97 -19.43 -66.01
CA LEU A 4 33.82 -19.91 -64.61
C LEU A 4 35.19 -19.79 -63.88
N PRO A 5 35.33 -19.65 -62.52
CA PRO A 5 34.83 -20.61 -61.52
C PRO A 5 34.69 -20.10 -60.04
N SER A 6 34.51 -21.04 -59.09
CA SER A 6 34.94 -21.04 -57.66
C SER A 6 33.97 -20.47 -56.61
N ILE A 7 33.34 -21.30 -55.76
CA ILE A 7 33.83 -21.94 -54.52
C ILE A 7 33.92 -20.96 -53.33
N ALA A 8 33.45 -21.45 -52.17
CA ALA A 8 33.72 -20.97 -50.81
C ALA A 8 33.01 -19.67 -50.38
N LEU A 9 32.60 -19.44 -49.14
CA LEU A 9 32.63 -20.13 -47.86
C LEU A 9 32.02 -19.09 -46.89
N ALA A 10 31.06 -19.46 -46.06
CA ALA A 10 30.90 -18.96 -44.68
C ALA A 10 29.47 -19.20 -44.20
N ALA A 11 29.31 -20.30 -43.47
CA ALA A 11 28.34 -20.36 -42.40
C ALA A 11 28.61 -19.22 -41.41
N LEU A 12 27.60 -18.45 -41.06
CA LEU A 12 27.57 -17.77 -39.78
C LEU A 12 26.15 -17.81 -39.23
N VAL A 13 25.93 -18.84 -38.43
CA VAL A 13 24.84 -18.94 -37.47
C VAL A 13 25.01 -17.79 -36.47
N ALA A 14 24.25 -16.72 -36.62
CA ALA A 14 24.06 -15.73 -35.57
C ALA A 14 22.83 -16.14 -34.76
N LEU A 15 23.09 -16.96 -33.74
CA LEU A 15 22.16 -17.29 -32.68
C LEU A 15 21.90 -16.00 -31.88
N ALA A 16 20.85 -15.26 -32.25
CA ALA A 16 20.39 -14.12 -31.46
C ALA A 16 19.74 -14.65 -30.18
N VAL A 17 20.52 -14.69 -29.09
CA VAL A 17 20.03 -14.86 -27.73
C VAL A 17 19.21 -13.62 -27.37
N PRO A 18 17.89 -13.70 -27.11
CA PRO A 18 17.23 -12.60 -26.43
C PRO A 18 17.72 -12.61 -24.98
N VAL A 19 18.65 -11.70 -24.71
CA VAL A 19 19.07 -11.34 -23.36
C VAL A 19 17.83 -10.88 -22.60
N ALA A 20 17.61 -11.55 -21.47
CA ALA A 20 16.62 -11.30 -20.44
C ALA A 20 16.12 -9.85 -20.40
N SER A 21 14.93 -9.63 -20.96
CA SER A 21 14.08 -8.52 -20.52
C SER A 21 13.42 -8.97 -19.22
N GLY A 22 14.17 -8.81 -18.12
CA GLY A 22 13.60 -8.77 -16.79
C GLY A 22 12.70 -7.54 -16.70
N LEU A 23 11.50 -7.66 -17.27
CA LEU A 23 10.37 -6.84 -16.87
C LEU A 23 10.05 -7.29 -15.46
N GLY A 24 10.78 -6.75 -14.49
CA GLY A 24 10.24 -6.64 -13.16
C GLY A 24 8.90 -5.97 -13.34
N GLU A 25 7.83 -6.71 -13.07
CA GLU A 25 6.52 -6.14 -12.84
C GLU A 25 6.75 -5.09 -11.75
N ARG A 26 6.88 -3.83 -12.17
CA ARG A 26 6.67 -2.74 -11.26
C ARG A 26 5.20 -2.89 -10.92
N HIS A 27 4.93 -3.55 -9.79
CA HIS A 27 3.64 -3.45 -9.13
C HIS A 27 3.34 -1.96 -9.12
N ALA A 28 2.42 -1.53 -9.97
CA ALA A 28 1.89 -0.18 -9.95
C ALA A 28 1.08 -0.14 -8.65
N SER A 29 1.77 0.07 -7.53
CA SER A 29 1.15 0.34 -6.24
C SER A 29 0.64 1.78 -6.30
N ALA A 30 -0.36 2.01 -7.15
CA ALA A 30 -1.00 3.29 -7.37
C ALA A 30 -2.16 3.50 -6.39
N SER A 31 -2.03 2.99 -5.17
CA SER A 31 -2.96 3.26 -4.08
C SER A 31 -2.22 3.97 -2.96
N VAL A 32 -2.73 5.14 -2.55
CA VAL A 32 -2.33 5.73 -1.27
C VAL A 32 -2.89 4.86 -0.16
N ALA A 33 -2.01 4.32 0.68
CA ALA A 33 -2.38 3.43 1.78
C ALA A 33 -2.15 4.11 3.14
N TYR A 34 -3.05 3.87 4.08
CA TYR A 34 -3.00 4.32 5.46
C TYR A 34 -3.11 3.15 6.41
N GLU A 35 -2.27 3.12 7.43
CA GLU A 35 -2.40 2.19 8.55
C GLU A 35 -3.19 2.88 9.66
N SER A 36 -4.46 2.50 9.79
CA SER A 36 -5.35 3.01 10.81
C SER A 36 -5.01 2.40 12.18
N PRO A 37 -4.82 3.23 13.22
CA PRO A 37 -4.64 2.78 14.59
C PRO A 37 -5.97 2.46 15.28
N TYR A 38 -7.11 2.66 14.60
CA TYR A 38 -8.45 2.35 15.07
C TYR A 38 -8.87 0.95 14.63
N THR A 39 -9.92 0.43 15.26
CA THR A 39 -10.51 -0.87 14.86
C THR A 39 -11.09 -0.81 13.45
N PHE A 40 -11.32 -1.99 12.85
CA PHE A 40 -11.96 -2.10 11.54
C PHE A 40 -13.33 -1.40 11.53
N GLU A 41 -14.13 -1.62 12.58
CA GLU A 41 -15.49 -1.09 12.70
C GLU A 41 -15.51 0.44 12.79
N GLN A 42 -14.58 1.02 13.56
CA GLN A 42 -14.38 2.47 13.62
C GLN A 42 -13.95 3.00 12.26
N THR A 43 -12.95 2.38 11.65
CA THR A 43 -12.36 2.81 10.37
C THR A 43 -13.37 2.77 9.24
N PHE A 44 -14.03 1.62 9.05
CA PHE A 44 -15.03 1.40 8.03
C PHE A 44 -16.27 2.28 8.26
N GLY A 45 -16.74 2.37 9.51
CA GLY A 45 -17.88 3.22 9.87
C GLY A 45 -17.62 4.70 9.58
N THR A 46 -16.42 5.20 9.92
CA THR A 46 -16.03 6.58 9.67
C THR A 46 -15.78 6.84 8.17
N ALA A 47 -15.20 5.90 7.43
CA ALA A 47 -15.08 6.00 5.97
C ALA A 47 -16.45 6.10 5.28
N LEU A 48 -17.41 5.29 5.70
CA LEU A 48 -18.78 5.36 5.19
C LEU A 48 -19.42 6.73 5.46
N ARG A 49 -19.25 7.28 6.66
CA ARG A 49 -19.77 8.61 7.01
C ARG A 49 -19.05 9.72 6.25
N LEU A 50 -17.73 9.64 6.10
CA LEU A 50 -16.97 10.60 5.30
C LEU A 50 -17.53 10.67 3.87
N VAL A 51 -17.66 9.52 3.20
CA VAL A 51 -18.14 9.46 1.81
C VAL A 51 -19.57 9.97 1.69
N ARG A 52 -20.50 9.47 2.53
CA ARG A 52 -21.93 9.70 2.34
C ARG A 52 -22.45 10.97 3.02
N VAL A 53 -21.94 11.29 4.21
CA VAL A 53 -22.46 12.37 5.05
C VAL A 53 -21.65 13.65 4.83
N ASP A 54 -20.34 13.57 4.97
CA ASP A 54 -19.48 14.75 4.94
C ASP A 54 -19.25 15.25 3.51
N LEU A 55 -18.94 14.33 2.59
CA LEU A 55 -18.65 14.64 1.19
C LEU A 55 -19.89 14.58 0.29
N GLY A 56 -20.99 13.99 0.77
CA GLY A 56 -22.24 13.88 0.02
C GLY A 56 -22.14 13.03 -1.26
N PHE A 57 -21.11 12.17 -1.37
CA PHE A 57 -20.95 11.31 -2.53
C PHE A 57 -21.99 10.19 -2.54
N LYS A 58 -22.44 9.83 -3.74
CA LYS A 58 -23.38 8.73 -3.92
C LYS A 58 -22.64 7.41 -3.70
N LEU A 59 -23.06 6.67 -2.68
CA LEU A 59 -22.60 5.31 -2.45
C LEU A 59 -23.25 4.37 -3.47
N VAL A 60 -22.42 3.64 -4.21
CA VAL A 60 -22.82 2.63 -5.19
C VAL A 60 -22.96 1.27 -4.50
N GLU A 61 -21.98 0.91 -3.67
CA GLU A 61 -21.95 -0.38 -2.98
C GLU A 61 -21.32 -0.26 -1.58
N LYS A 62 -21.80 -1.08 -0.65
CA LYS A 62 -21.26 -1.26 0.68
C LYS A 62 -21.18 -2.75 0.98
N ASP A 63 -19.96 -3.28 0.99
CA ASP A 63 -19.68 -4.65 1.40
C ASP A 63 -18.79 -4.62 2.65
N VAL A 64 -19.43 -4.75 3.82
CA VAL A 64 -18.71 -4.74 5.09
C VAL A 64 -17.88 -6.01 5.27
N SER A 65 -18.36 -7.15 4.77
CA SER A 65 -17.72 -8.44 4.94
C SER A 65 -16.39 -8.52 4.20
N ASN A 66 -16.30 -7.87 3.04
CA ASN A 66 -15.06 -7.76 2.25
C ASN A 66 -14.34 -6.42 2.42
N GLY A 67 -14.87 -5.49 3.22
CA GLY A 67 -14.19 -4.22 3.52
C GLY A 67 -14.24 -3.19 2.39
N TYR A 68 -15.24 -3.25 1.49
CA TYR A 68 -15.34 -2.34 0.35
C TYR A 68 -16.46 -1.29 0.47
N LEU A 69 -16.14 -0.08 0.05
CA LEU A 69 -17.09 0.99 -0.28
C LEU A 69 -16.84 1.45 -1.71
N LEU A 70 -17.84 1.32 -2.59
CA LEU A 70 -17.81 1.89 -3.94
C LEU A 70 -18.70 3.12 -4.01
N PHE A 71 -18.24 4.18 -4.67
CA PHE A 71 -18.96 5.45 -4.73
C PHE A 71 -18.71 6.21 -6.03
N GLU A 72 -19.60 7.14 -6.34
CA GLU A 72 -19.44 8.13 -7.40
C GLU A 72 -18.64 9.33 -6.88
N TYR A 73 -17.42 9.50 -7.38
CA TYR A 73 -16.57 10.63 -7.09
C TYR A 73 -16.87 11.81 -8.03
N ARG A 74 -16.91 13.01 -7.45
CA ARG A 74 -17.06 14.27 -8.19
C ARG A 74 -16.00 15.23 -7.67
N SER A 75 -14.98 15.50 -8.47
CA SER A 75 -14.00 16.53 -8.14
C SER A 75 -14.50 17.91 -8.60
N PRO A 76 -14.24 18.98 -7.82
CA PRO A 76 -14.52 20.36 -8.22
C PRO A 76 -13.86 20.73 -9.55
N GLU A 77 -12.71 20.14 -9.87
CA GLU A 77 -11.91 20.43 -11.06
C GLU A 77 -12.40 19.68 -12.31
N SER A 78 -13.24 18.65 -12.13
CA SER A 78 -13.65 17.75 -13.21
C SER A 78 -14.77 18.29 -14.10
N GLY A 79 -15.20 19.55 -13.92
CA GLY A 79 -16.29 20.15 -14.70
C GLY A 79 -17.60 19.37 -14.60
N GLY A 80 -17.87 18.74 -13.44
CA GLY A 80 -19.06 17.93 -13.20
C GLY A 80 -18.99 16.48 -13.70
N ARG A 81 -17.86 16.04 -14.27
CA ARG A 81 -17.66 14.62 -14.61
C ARG A 81 -17.70 13.76 -13.36
N VAL A 82 -18.36 12.62 -13.49
CA VAL A 82 -18.47 11.61 -12.44
C VAL A 82 -17.53 10.46 -12.76
N THR A 83 -16.74 10.05 -11.78
CA THR A 83 -15.86 8.89 -11.88
C THR A 83 -16.14 7.91 -10.75
N GLN A 84 -15.73 6.66 -10.91
CA GLN A 84 -15.88 5.67 -9.86
C GLN A 84 -14.71 5.77 -8.88
N GLY A 85 -15.02 5.69 -7.58
CA GLY A 85 -14.05 5.57 -6.51
C GLY A 85 -14.32 4.37 -5.62
N ALA A 86 -13.26 3.91 -4.95
CA ALA A 86 -13.31 2.84 -3.99
C ALA A 86 -12.52 3.21 -2.72
N ILE A 87 -13.04 2.78 -1.57
CA ILE A 87 -12.26 2.65 -0.33
C ILE A 87 -12.27 1.18 0.05
N GLU A 88 -11.08 0.63 0.28
CA GLU A 88 -10.87 -0.69 0.83
C GLU A 88 -10.34 -0.56 2.26
N VAL A 89 -10.91 -1.32 3.18
CA VAL A 89 -10.48 -1.42 4.57
C VAL A 89 -10.22 -2.89 4.86
N VAL A 90 -9.02 -3.25 5.28
CA VAL A 90 -8.63 -4.63 5.56
C VAL A 90 -8.11 -4.72 6.97
N ASP A 91 -8.65 -5.63 7.76
CA ASP A 91 -8.08 -5.97 9.06
C ASP A 91 -6.90 -6.94 8.86
N GLY A 92 -5.69 -6.44 9.10
CA GLY A 92 -4.44 -7.17 8.95
C GLY A 92 -3.79 -7.48 10.28
N ARG A 93 -2.73 -8.31 10.26
CA ARG A 93 -2.01 -8.67 11.49
C ARG A 93 -1.35 -7.48 12.20
N ALA A 94 -1.00 -6.45 11.45
CA ALA A 94 -0.32 -5.26 11.98
C ALA A 94 -1.30 -4.13 12.38
N GLY A 95 -2.58 -4.29 12.07
CA GLY A 95 -3.61 -3.27 12.23
C GLY A 95 -4.50 -3.18 10.99
N VAL A 96 -5.33 -2.14 10.97
CA VAL A 96 -6.28 -1.90 9.88
C VAL A 96 -5.61 -1.12 8.76
N HIS A 97 -5.61 -1.68 7.55
CA HIS A 97 -5.09 -1.01 6.37
C HIS A 97 -6.25 -0.41 5.57
N VAL A 98 -6.06 0.83 5.12
CA VAL A 98 -7.01 1.55 4.27
C VAL A 98 -6.34 1.89 2.96
N ALA A 99 -7.01 1.63 1.85
CA ALA A 99 -6.60 2.09 0.53
C ALA A 99 -7.74 2.87 -0.12
N VAL A 100 -7.40 3.99 -0.77
CA VAL A 100 -8.34 4.77 -1.59
C VAL A 100 -7.91 4.64 -3.05
N GLN A 101 -8.88 4.42 -3.93
CA GLN A 101 -8.63 4.29 -5.37
C GLN A 101 -9.57 5.20 -6.16
N LEU A 102 -8.98 6.05 -7.01
CA LEU A 102 -9.65 6.91 -7.97
C LEU A 102 -8.94 6.80 -9.33
N PRO A 103 -9.06 5.68 -10.07
CA PRO A 103 -8.20 5.39 -11.23
C PRO A 103 -8.27 6.41 -12.37
N ALA A 104 -9.39 7.15 -12.47
CA ALA A 104 -9.60 8.18 -13.48
C ALA A 104 -9.11 9.58 -13.04
N MET A 105 -8.51 9.69 -11.86
CA MET A 105 -8.05 10.94 -11.26
C MET A 105 -6.55 10.88 -10.92
N PRO A 106 -5.87 12.03 -10.86
CA PRO A 106 -4.53 12.09 -10.28
C PRO A 106 -4.52 11.65 -8.80
N GLN A 107 -3.42 11.02 -8.37
CA GLN A 107 -3.24 10.44 -7.04
C GLN A 107 -3.51 11.42 -5.87
N TYR A 108 -3.31 12.73 -6.07
CA TYR A 108 -3.54 13.70 -5.00
C TYR A 108 -5.00 13.71 -4.51
N HIS A 109 -5.97 13.34 -5.36
CA HIS A 109 -7.37 13.21 -4.94
C HIS A 109 -7.55 12.07 -3.93
N GLU A 110 -6.83 10.96 -4.12
CA GLU A 110 -6.83 9.85 -3.19
C GLU A 110 -6.21 10.28 -1.86
N GLN A 111 -5.09 11.01 -1.90
CA GLN A 111 -4.45 11.57 -0.71
C GLN A 111 -5.40 12.50 0.06
N VAL A 112 -6.12 13.40 -0.62
CA VAL A 112 -7.08 14.31 0.02
C VAL A 112 -8.21 13.55 0.74
N LEU A 113 -8.73 12.49 0.13
CA LEU A 113 -9.75 11.65 0.79
C LEU A 113 -9.18 10.92 2.01
N LEU A 114 -7.96 10.41 1.89
CA LEU A 114 -7.27 9.71 2.96
C LEU A 114 -6.96 10.65 4.14
N ASP A 115 -6.43 11.85 3.87
CA ASP A 115 -6.17 12.88 4.89
C ASP A 115 -7.48 13.30 5.60
N GLY A 116 -8.56 13.45 4.83
CA GLY A 116 -9.90 13.70 5.36
C GLY A 116 -10.39 12.58 6.28
N LEU A 117 -10.15 11.32 5.91
CA LEU A 117 -10.47 10.16 6.74
C LEU A 117 -9.65 10.13 8.03
N VAL A 118 -8.34 10.36 7.96
CA VAL A 118 -7.45 10.41 9.12
C VAL A 118 -7.92 11.47 10.11
N LYS A 119 -8.21 12.68 9.60
CA LYS A 119 -8.73 13.76 10.43
C LYS A 119 -10.07 13.39 11.07
N LYS A 120 -11.01 12.86 10.29
CA LYS A 120 -12.34 12.50 10.79
C LYS A 120 -12.27 11.39 11.84
N LEU A 121 -11.36 10.42 11.68
CA LEU A 121 -11.15 9.37 12.67
C LEU A 121 -10.71 9.94 14.01
N ALA A 122 -9.76 10.88 14.01
CA ALA A 122 -9.34 11.56 15.22
C ALA A 122 -10.47 12.41 15.83
N ASP A 123 -11.24 13.12 14.99
CA ASP A 123 -12.36 13.95 15.44
C ASP A 123 -13.50 13.09 16.05
N GLU A 124 -13.76 11.88 15.53
CA GLU A 124 -14.85 10.99 16.00
C GLU A 124 -14.45 10.09 17.17
N HIS A 125 -13.20 9.63 17.23
CA HIS A 125 -12.76 8.59 18.17
C HIS A 125 -11.67 9.06 19.14
N GLY A 126 -11.24 10.32 19.04
CA GLY A 126 -10.17 10.91 19.85
C GLY A 126 -8.79 10.50 19.36
N ASP A 127 -7.75 10.82 20.15
CA ASP A 127 -6.39 10.43 19.79
C ASP A 127 -6.25 8.89 19.68
N PRO A 128 -5.53 8.38 18.67
CA PRO A 128 -5.24 6.97 18.56
C PRO A 128 -4.68 6.40 19.87
N PRO A 129 -5.07 5.18 20.28
CA PRO A 129 -4.34 4.50 21.35
C PRO A 129 -2.87 4.44 20.95
N LYS A 130 -1.99 4.99 21.80
CA LYS A 130 -0.54 4.92 21.57
C LYS A 130 -0.20 3.44 21.40
N LYS A 131 0.29 3.04 20.22
CA LYS A 131 0.87 1.70 20.02
C LYS A 131 1.84 1.49 21.18
N ALA A 132 1.57 0.50 22.04
CA ALA A 132 2.53 0.13 23.06
C ALA A 132 3.86 -0.13 22.35
N PRO A 133 4.98 0.42 22.82
CA PRO A 133 6.27 0.12 22.21
C PRO A 133 6.40 -1.40 22.15
N ALA A 134 6.74 -1.93 20.97
CA ALA A 134 7.00 -3.36 20.81
C ALA A 134 7.96 -3.78 21.93
N GLY A 135 7.52 -4.77 22.72
CA GLY A 135 8.10 -5.12 24.01
C GLY A 135 9.62 -5.24 23.99
N GLY A 136 10.21 -4.90 25.13
CA GLY A 136 11.63 -4.74 25.35
C GLY A 136 12.49 -5.90 24.85
N GLY A 137 13.54 -5.56 24.12
CA GLY A 137 14.77 -6.32 24.22
C GLY A 137 15.22 -6.23 25.68
N ALA A 138 15.10 -7.34 26.42
CA ALA A 138 15.74 -7.46 27.72
C ALA A 138 17.23 -7.08 27.55
N PRO A 139 17.82 -6.27 28.44
CA PRO A 139 19.26 -6.09 28.43
C PRO A 139 19.92 -7.48 28.55
N PRO A 140 21.02 -7.74 27.83
CA PRO A 140 21.67 -9.04 27.87
C PRO A 140 22.00 -9.41 29.31
N PRO A 141 21.82 -10.68 29.73
CA PRO A 141 22.15 -11.12 31.08
C PRO A 141 23.62 -10.83 31.35
N ASP A 142 23.86 -10.14 32.46
CA ASP A 142 25.19 -9.83 32.97
C ASP A 142 25.92 -11.16 33.18
N ALA A 143 26.92 -11.42 32.35
CA ALA A 143 27.71 -12.64 32.41
C ALA A 143 28.56 -12.56 33.67
N GLY A 144 28.03 -13.11 34.76
CA GLY A 144 28.76 -13.33 36.00
C GLY A 144 30.07 -14.05 35.70
N ALA A 145 31.18 -13.32 35.84
CA ALA A 145 32.50 -13.92 35.86
C ALA A 145 32.60 -14.80 37.12
N PRO A 146 32.96 -16.09 37.01
CA PRO A 146 33.17 -16.92 38.18
C PRO A 146 34.45 -16.48 38.90
N SER A 147 34.33 -16.21 40.20
CA SER A 147 35.47 -16.30 41.11
C SER A 147 35.96 -17.75 41.15
N PRO A 148 37.28 -17.96 41.22
CA PRO A 148 37.76 -18.71 42.36
C PRO A 148 39.00 -18.07 43.00
N ASP A 149 38.82 -17.82 44.29
CA ASP A 149 39.76 -18.01 45.39
C ASP A 149 41.15 -18.56 45.03
N ALA A 150 42.20 -17.78 45.37
CA ALA A 150 43.54 -18.28 45.59
C ALA A 150 44.24 -17.41 46.65
N GLY A 151 43.98 -17.75 47.92
CA GLY A 151 44.99 -17.74 49.00
C GLY A 151 45.38 -16.40 49.60
N ALA A 152 44.90 -16.13 50.82
CA ALA A 152 45.59 -15.31 51.82
C ALA A 152 46.65 -16.18 52.56
N PRO A 153 47.42 -15.60 53.50
CA PRO A 153 48.33 -14.44 53.43
C PRO A 153 49.79 -14.82 53.13
#